data_AF-A0A212AW56-F1
#
_entry.id   AF-A0A212AW56-F1
#
_cell.length_a   1.000
_cell.length_b   1.000
_cell.length_c   1.000
_cell.angle_alpha   90.00
_cell.angle_beta   90.00
_cell.angle_gamma   90.00
#
_symmetry.space_group_name_H-M   'P 1'
#
loop_
_entity.id
_entity.type
_entity.pdbx_description
1 polymer ?
#
loop_
_entity_poly.entity_id
_entity_poly.type
_entity_poly.pdbx_seq_one_letter_code
_entity_poly.pdbx_strand_id
1 'polypeptide(L)'
;MVPPRRQGALHLLDAARYSFAGVVRLWQEAAARLEVTGGALAAFVLALHGATLVQWLSFAGLCCAVLALEALNTALEILCDRISTEWSSEIKQVKDLGSLAVGLGIMTSAGYVALVLLGTA
;
A
#
# COMPACT_ATOMS: atom_id res chain seq x y z
N MET A 1 3.14 -23.86 -9.22
CA MET A 1 2.60 -24.97 -8.38
C MET A 1 2.22 -24.39 -7.03
N VAL A 2 0.96 -24.46 -6.64
CA VAL A 2 0.54 -24.12 -5.27
C VAL A 2 0.92 -25.30 -4.37
N PRO A 3 1.77 -25.11 -3.34
CA PRO A 3 2.14 -26.21 -2.46
C PRO A 3 0.92 -26.72 -1.67
N PRO A 4 0.93 -28.00 -1.24
CA PRO A 4 -0.19 -28.59 -0.52
C PRO A 4 -0.50 -27.82 0.77
N ARG A 5 -1.81 -27.61 1.06
CA ARG A 5 -2.28 -26.89 2.26
C ARG A 5 -1.83 -27.64 3.53
N ARG A 6 -0.86 -27.08 4.25
CA ARG A 6 -0.45 -27.53 5.59
C ARG A 6 -1.47 -27.02 6.62
N GLN A 7 -1.81 -27.82 7.63
CA GLN A 7 -2.80 -27.46 8.66
C GLN A 7 -2.13 -26.89 9.93
N GLY A 8 -2.86 -26.08 10.70
CA GLY A 8 -2.40 -25.56 12.00
C GLY A 8 -1.35 -24.45 11.90
N ALA A 9 -0.41 -24.41 12.86
CA ALA A 9 0.64 -23.38 12.95
C ALA A 9 1.54 -23.28 11.70
N LEU A 10 1.66 -24.37 10.93
CA LEU A 10 2.39 -24.40 9.66
C LEU A 10 1.71 -23.53 8.59
N HIS A 11 0.38 -23.40 8.61
CA HIS A 11 -0.35 -22.52 7.69
C HIS A 11 -0.12 -21.03 7.98
N LEU A 12 -0.01 -20.67 9.26
CA LEU A 12 0.31 -19.29 9.67
C LEU A 12 1.72 -18.90 9.25
N LEU A 13 2.68 -19.83 9.40
CA LEU A 13 4.06 -19.63 8.92
C LEU A 13 4.12 -19.51 7.40
N ASP A 14 3.37 -20.33 6.66
CA ASP A 14 3.30 -20.23 5.20
C ASP A 14 2.68 -18.89 4.76
N ALA A 15 1.59 -18.45 5.41
CA ALA A 15 0.98 -17.14 5.14
C ALA A 15 1.92 -15.97 5.45
N ALA A 16 2.62 -16.00 6.59
CA ALA A 16 3.62 -14.99 6.93
C ALA A 16 4.76 -14.95 5.92
N ARG A 17 5.22 -16.10 5.43
CA ARG A 17 6.23 -16.19 4.38
C ARG A 17 5.75 -15.60 3.05
N TYR A 18 4.50 -15.86 2.66
CA TYR A 18 3.94 -15.27 1.44
C TYR A 18 3.77 -13.76 1.56
N SER A 19 3.29 -13.26 2.70
CA SER A 19 3.21 -11.82 2.96
C SER A 19 4.59 -11.17 2.93
N PHE A 20 5.61 -11.81 3.50
CA PHE A 20 6.99 -11.30 3.45
C PHE A 20 7.54 -11.26 2.02
N ALA A 21 7.32 -12.31 1.22
CA ALA A 21 7.68 -12.29 -0.20
C ALA A 21 6.95 -11.18 -0.96
N GLY A 22 5.69 -10.91 -0.62
CA GLY A 22 4.91 -9.79 -1.14
C GLY A 22 5.55 -8.44 -0.84
N VAL A 23 5.99 -8.20 0.41
CA VAL A 23 6.71 -6.98 0.80
C VAL A 23 8.01 -6.83 0.01
N VAL A 24 8.79 -7.90 -0.13
CA VAL A 24 10.04 -7.86 -0.91
C VAL A 24 9.77 -7.50 -2.37
N ARG A 25 8.72 -8.05 -2.98
CA ARG A 25 8.32 -7.72 -4.35
C ARG A 25 7.85 -6.27 -4.46
N LEU A 26 7.02 -5.81 -3.53
CA LEU A 26 6.50 -4.44 -3.51
C LEU A 26 7.62 -3.42 -3.40
N TRP A 27 8.65 -3.71 -2.59
CA TRP A 27 9.80 -2.81 -2.40
C TRP A 27 10.61 -2.56 -3.69
N GLN A 28 10.47 -3.42 -4.70
CA GLN A 28 11.08 -3.22 -6.02
C GLN A 28 10.41 -2.07 -6.78
N GLU A 29 9.15 -1.75 -6.47
CA GLU A 29 8.42 -0.66 -7.09
C GLU A 29 8.87 0.71 -6.57
N ALA A 30 9.10 1.64 -7.51
CA ALA A 30 9.50 3.00 -7.16
C ALA A 30 8.39 3.75 -6.42
N ALA A 31 7.13 3.53 -6.81
CA ALA A 31 5.96 4.13 -6.17
C ALA A 31 5.84 3.70 -4.70
N ALA A 32 5.91 2.40 -4.41
CA ALA A 32 5.95 1.91 -3.02
C ALA A 32 7.06 2.54 -2.16
N ARG A 33 8.28 2.73 -2.70
CA ARG A 33 9.36 3.41 -1.96
C ARG A 33 9.07 4.88 -1.71
N LEU A 34 8.45 5.57 -2.67
CA LEU A 34 8.02 6.97 -2.51
C LEU A 34 6.93 7.08 -1.44
N GLU A 35 5.96 6.17 -1.42
CA GLU A 35 4.89 6.14 -0.41
C GLU A 35 5.43 5.91 1.00
N VAL A 36 6.35 4.96 1.17
CA VAL A 36 7.00 4.71 2.47
C VAL A 36 7.81 5.94 2.92
N THR A 37 8.52 6.59 1.99
CA THR A 37 9.28 7.81 2.29
C THR A 37 8.34 8.95 2.69
N GLY A 38 7.24 9.15 1.95
CA GLY A 38 6.22 10.15 2.27
C GLY A 38 5.55 9.87 3.62
N GLY A 39 5.22 8.61 3.90
CA GLY A 39 4.69 8.18 5.19
C GLY A 39 5.66 8.43 6.35
N ALA A 40 6.96 8.18 6.15
CA ALA A 40 7.99 8.48 7.15
C ALA A 40 8.15 9.98 7.41
N LEU A 41 8.08 10.81 6.37
CA LEU A 41 8.10 12.27 6.52
C LEU A 41 6.86 12.78 7.26
N ALA A 42 5.68 12.28 6.93
CA ALA A 42 4.44 12.62 7.63
C ALA A 42 4.47 12.16 9.10
N ALA A 43 4.98 10.96 9.39
CA ALA A 43 5.22 10.47 10.75
C ALA A 43 6.14 11.42 11.53
N PHE A 44 7.24 11.87 10.93
CA PHE A 44 8.15 12.82 11.56
C PHE A 44 7.44 14.13 11.92
N VAL A 45 6.63 14.67 11.02
CA VAL A 45 5.83 15.88 11.26
C VAL A 45 4.80 15.67 12.39
N LEU A 46 4.09 14.53 12.41
CA LEU A 46 3.16 14.19 13.49
C LEU A 46 3.85 14.04 14.85
N ALA A 47 5.08 13.49 14.87
CA ALA A 47 5.89 13.39 16.07
C ALA A 47 6.25 14.78 16.62
N LEU A 48 6.68 15.71 15.75
CA LEU A 48 6.97 17.08 16.14
C LEU A 48 5.72 17.84 16.64
N HIS A 49 4.55 17.51 16.10
CA HIS A 49 3.28 18.10 16.53
C HIS A 49 2.78 17.54 17.88
N GLY A 50 3.34 16.44 18.37
CA GLY A 50 2.87 15.78 19.60
C GLY A 50 1.59 14.99 19.39
N ALA A 51 1.44 14.32 18.24
CA ALA A 51 0.26 13.55 17.91
C ALA A 51 -0.08 12.49 18.98
N THR A 52 -1.38 12.35 19.28
CA THR A 52 -1.90 11.41 20.27
C THR A 52 -1.77 9.95 19.80
N LEU A 53 -1.90 8.99 20.71
CA LEU A 53 -1.87 7.57 20.35
C LEU A 53 -2.94 7.19 19.32
N VAL A 54 -4.15 7.76 19.44
CA VAL A 54 -5.23 7.53 18.46
C VAL A 54 -4.80 8.05 17.10
N GLN A 55 -4.17 9.23 17.05
CA GLN A 55 -3.73 9.81 15.80
C GLN A 55 -2.63 8.98 15.11
N TRP A 56 -1.71 8.45 15.91
CA TRP A 56 -0.69 7.51 15.44
C TRP A 56 -1.28 6.22 14.88
N LEU A 57 -2.24 5.61 15.58
CA LEU A 57 -2.89 4.38 15.12
C LEU A 57 -3.70 4.61 13.84
N SER A 58 -4.42 5.73 13.75
CA SER A 58 -5.14 6.13 12.54
C SER A 58 -4.19 6.34 11.36
N PHE A 59 -3.09 7.08 11.56
CA PHE A 59 -2.09 7.30 10.53
C PHE A 59 -1.41 6.00 10.08
N ALA A 60 -1.04 5.12 11.02
CA ALA A 60 -0.48 3.82 10.71
C ALA A 60 -1.46 2.95 9.89
N GLY A 61 -2.75 2.97 10.25
CA GLY A 61 -3.80 2.30 9.48
C GLY A 61 -3.91 2.82 8.05
N LEU A 62 -3.83 4.14 7.86
CA LEU A 62 -3.84 4.76 6.52
C LEU A 62 -2.60 4.40 5.71
N CYS A 63 -1.41 4.38 6.32
CA CYS A 63 -0.18 3.91 5.64
C CYS A 63 -0.30 2.45 5.20
N CYS A 64 -0.83 1.58 6.06
CA CYS A 64 -1.09 0.19 5.71
C CYS A 64 -2.10 0.07 4.55
N ALA A 65 -3.15 0.90 4.55
CA ALA A 65 -4.14 0.92 3.48
C ALA A 65 -3.52 1.36 2.14
N VAL A 66 -2.68 2.41 2.14
CA VAL A 66 -1.95 2.86 0.93
C VAL A 66 -1.06 1.76 0.38
N LEU A 67 -0.23 1.13 1.22
CA LEU A 67 0.65 0.04 0.78
C LEU A 67 -0.13 -1.20 0.30
N ALA A 68 -1.29 -1.48 0.89
CA ALA A 68 -2.16 -2.55 0.43
C ALA A 68 -2.75 -2.23 -0.96
N LEU A 69 -3.18 -0.99 -1.20
CA LEU A 69 -3.64 -0.54 -2.52
C LEU A 69 -2.52 -0.62 -3.55
N GLU A 70 -1.31 -0.21 -3.21
CA GLU A 70 -0.15 -0.26 -4.11
C GLU A 70 0.27 -1.71 -4.43
N ALA A 71 0.19 -2.61 -3.45
CA ALA A 71 0.40 -4.04 -3.68
C ALA A 71 -0.64 -4.63 -4.64
N LEU A 72 -1.91 -4.23 -4.50
CA LEU A 72 -2.98 -4.65 -5.42
C LEU A 72 -2.79 -4.04 -6.81
N ASN A 73 -2.40 -2.76 -6.90
CA ASN A 73 -2.10 -2.10 -8.16
C ASN A 73 -0.96 -2.82 -8.89
N THR A 74 0.16 -3.09 -8.20
CA THR A 74 1.29 -3.84 -8.74
C THR A 74 0.87 -5.24 -9.22
N ALA A 75 0.03 -5.94 -8.45
CA ALA A 75 -0.46 -7.26 -8.84
C ALA A 75 -1.35 -7.20 -10.10
N LEU A 76 -2.20 -6.17 -10.23
CA LEU A 76 -3.02 -5.92 -11.41
C LEU A 76 -2.16 -5.58 -12.62
N GLU A 77 -1.15 -4.74 -12.49
CA GLU A 77 -0.21 -4.42 -13.57
C GLU A 77 0.50 -5.67 -14.09
N ILE A 78 1.03 -6.52 -13.19
CA ILE A 78 1.65 -7.80 -13.55
C ILE A 78 0.66 -8.72 -14.27
N LEU A 79 -0.60 -8.76 -13.83
CA LEU A 79 -1.63 -9.58 -14.47
C LEU A 79 -1.96 -9.06 -15.87
N CYS A 80 -2.16 -7.75 -16.03
CA CYS A 80 -2.42 -7.11 -17.31
C CYS A 80 -1.28 -7.36 -18.31
N ASP A 81 -0.03 -7.20 -17.87
CA ASP A 81 1.16 -7.44 -18.71
C ASP A 81 1.32 -8.91 -19.13
N ARG A 82 0.74 -9.84 -18.37
CA ARG A 82 0.68 -11.26 -18.74
C ARG A 82 -0.46 -11.58 -19.69
N ILE A 83 -1.58 -10.86 -19.62
CA ILE A 83 -2.77 -11.11 -20.45
C ILE A 83 -2.57 -10.59 -21.88
N SER A 84 -1.98 -9.40 -22.04
CA SER A 84 -1.68 -8.84 -23.35
C SER A 84 -0.29 -8.22 -23.36
N THR A 85 0.48 -8.58 -24.38
CA THR A 85 1.76 -7.96 -24.70
C THR A 85 1.62 -6.81 -25.70
N GLU A 86 0.46 -6.72 -26.37
CA GLU A 86 0.12 -5.61 -27.25
C GLU A 86 -0.65 -4.51 -26.51
N TRP A 87 -0.53 -3.29 -27.02
CA TRP A 87 -1.24 -2.14 -26.47
C TRP A 87 -2.76 -2.32 -26.62
N SER A 88 -3.49 -2.08 -25.53
CA SER A 88 -4.95 -2.08 -25.48
C SER A 88 -5.45 -0.88 -24.68
N SER A 89 -6.47 -0.19 -25.21
CA SER A 89 -7.16 0.90 -24.52
C SER A 89 -7.77 0.47 -23.19
N GLU A 90 -8.31 -0.75 -23.13
CA GLU A 90 -8.94 -1.34 -21.97
C GLU A 90 -7.91 -1.64 -20.89
N ILE A 91 -6.77 -2.24 -21.26
CA ILE A 91 -5.67 -2.50 -20.31
C ILE A 91 -5.10 -1.18 -19.76
N LYS A 92 -4.98 -0.17 -20.62
CA LYS A 92 -4.60 1.18 -20.15
C LYS A 92 -5.59 1.69 -19.09
N GLN A 93 -6.89 1.62 -19.34
CA GLN A 93 -7.90 2.06 -18.37
C GLN A 93 -7.83 1.30 -17.04
N VAL A 94 -7.56 -0.02 -17.08
CA VAL A 94 -7.39 -0.83 -15.86
C VAL A 94 -6.20 -0.31 -15.03
N LYS A 95 -5.06 -0.05 -15.66
CA LYS A 95 -3.87 0.49 -14.99
C LYS A 95 -4.10 1.91 -14.45
N ASP A 96 -4.76 2.76 -15.25
CA ASP A 96 -5.09 4.13 -14.85
C ASP A 96 -5.99 4.14 -13.59
N LEU A 97 -6.98 3.24 -13.52
CA LEU A 97 -7.86 3.09 -12.35
C LEU A 97 -7.12 2.54 -11.13
N GLY A 98 -6.21 1.57 -11.32
CA GLY A 98 -5.36 1.04 -10.25
C GLY A 98 -4.49 2.13 -9.62
N SER A 99 -3.80 2.90 -10.46
CA SER A 99 -2.99 4.06 -10.03
C SER A 99 -3.84 5.13 -9.35
N LEU A 100 -5.04 5.42 -9.86
CA LEU A 100 -5.98 6.36 -9.23
C LEU A 100 -6.36 5.91 -7.82
N ALA A 101 -6.64 4.62 -7.62
CA ALA A 101 -7.01 4.10 -6.30
C ALA A 101 -5.91 4.35 -5.25
N VAL A 102 -4.65 4.09 -5.63
CA VAL A 102 -3.48 4.39 -4.79
C VAL A 102 -3.39 5.89 -4.49
N GLY A 103 -3.52 6.72 -5.53
CA GLY A 103 -3.52 8.19 -5.39
C GLY A 103 -4.60 8.72 -4.44
N LEU A 104 -5.81 8.17 -4.47
CA LEU A 104 -6.88 8.51 -3.53
C LEU A 104 -6.56 8.10 -2.09
N GLY A 105 -5.89 6.96 -1.89
CA GLY A 105 -5.37 6.56 -0.58
C GLY A 105 -4.34 7.55 -0.05
N ILE A 106 -3.38 7.96 -0.89
CA ILE A 106 -2.37 8.96 -0.53
C ILE A 106 -3.03 10.30 -0.19
N MET A 107 -3.99 10.77 -1.00
CA MET A 107 -4.74 12.00 -0.73
C MET A 107 -5.49 11.94 0.60
N THR A 108 -6.09 10.80 0.92
CA THR A 108 -6.79 10.60 2.20
C THR A 108 -5.81 10.64 3.38
N SER A 109 -4.66 9.99 3.26
CA SER A 109 -3.60 10.01 4.27
C SER A 109 -3.04 11.43 4.48
N ALA A 110 -2.77 12.16 3.40
CA ALA A 110 -2.32 13.54 3.45
C ALA A 110 -3.38 14.47 4.07
N GLY A 111 -4.65 14.30 3.70
CA GLY A 111 -5.77 15.05 4.29
C GLY A 111 -5.92 14.79 5.79
N TYR A 112 -5.74 13.53 6.21
CA TYR A 112 -5.74 13.18 7.63
C TYR A 112 -4.61 13.90 8.40
N VAL A 113 -3.38 13.86 7.89
CA VAL A 113 -2.25 14.58 8.49
C VAL A 113 -2.54 16.08 8.57
N ALA A 114 -3.09 16.67 7.51
CA ALA A 114 -3.48 18.07 7.51
C ALA A 114 -4.53 18.39 8.61
N LEU A 115 -5.55 17.54 8.78
CA LEU A 115 -6.57 17.72 9.82
C LEU A 115 -5.98 17.67 11.24
N VAL A 116 -5.03 16.76 11.48
CA VAL A 116 -4.30 16.68 12.75
C VAL A 116 -3.52 17.98 12.99
N LEU A 117 -2.78 18.47 11.99
CA LEU A 117 -1.98 19.68 12.11
C LEU A 117 -2.82 20.96 12.30
N LEU A 118 -4.05 20.97 11.78
CA LEU A 118 -5.01 22.06 12.00
C LEU A 118 -5.70 22.00 13.37
N GLY A 119 -5.46 20.95 14.17
CA GLY A 119 -6.08 20.76 15.49
C GLY A 119 -7.56 20.36 15.41
N THR A 120 -7.98 19.75 14.29
CA THR A 120 -9.38 19.41 14.01
C THR A 120 -9.68 17.90 14.03
N ALA A 121 -8.70 17.08 14.42
CA ALA A 121 -8.76 15.62 14.41
C ALA A 121 -8.53 15.01 15.80
#